data_AF-A0A7S0E983-F1
#
_entry.id   AF-A0A7S0E983-F1
#
_cell.length_a   1.000
_cell.length_b   1.000
_cell.length_c   1.000
_cell.angle_alpha   90.00
_cell.angle_beta   90.00
_cell.angle_gamma   90.00
#
_symmetry.space_group_name_H-M   'P 1'
#
loop_
_entity.id
_entity.type
_entity.pdbx_description
1 polymer ?
#
loop_
_entity_poly.entity_id
_entity_poly.type
_entity_poly.pdbx_seq_one_letter_code
_entity_poly.pdbx_strand_id
1 'polypeptide(L)'
;VKPRGACGGVRSFSTTEENIEMNEKNPMVEENLKEILELIEEKKGADIEVLSVDECPKMQNIAQYTVITTCTSRRHMRIVSEHIVEHFRLKGMLVEQHDEDENVIN
;
A
#
# COMPACT_ATOMS: atom_id res chain seq x y z
N VAL A 1 -62.47 -25.27 1.07
CA VAL A 1 -61.21 -24.92 0.41
C VAL A 1 -60.06 -25.30 1.34
N LYS A 2 -59.27 -26.33 1.01
CA LYS A 2 -58.08 -26.73 1.78
C LYS A 2 -56.87 -25.97 1.23
N PRO A 3 -56.02 -25.34 2.05
CA PRO A 3 -54.70 -24.95 1.58
C PRO A 3 -53.78 -26.18 1.59
N ARG A 4 -53.12 -26.37 0.44
CA ARG A 4 -52.04 -27.32 0.19
C ARG A 4 -50.78 -26.84 0.91
N GLY A 5 -49.97 -27.79 1.37
CA GLY A 5 -48.83 -27.52 2.23
C GLY A 5 -47.61 -26.91 1.54
N ALA A 6 -46.59 -26.66 2.37
CA ALA A 6 -45.19 -26.87 2.03
C ALA A 6 -44.38 -26.93 3.34
N CYS A 7 -43.96 -28.14 3.72
CA CYS A 7 -42.80 -28.34 4.56
C CYS A 7 -41.58 -27.96 3.73
N GLY A 8 -40.70 -27.10 4.26
CA GLY A 8 -39.52 -26.65 3.52
C GLY A 8 -38.49 -26.01 4.43
N GLY A 9 -37.65 -26.85 5.02
CA GLY A 9 -36.23 -26.56 5.22
C GLY A 9 -35.86 -25.42 6.17
N VAL A 10 -35.48 -25.82 7.38
CA VAL A 10 -34.53 -25.09 8.23
C VAL A 10 -33.35 -24.62 7.39
N ARG A 11 -33.09 -23.30 7.36
CA ARG A 11 -31.74 -22.78 7.11
C ARG A 11 -31.34 -21.97 8.31
N SER A 12 -30.70 -22.67 9.23
CA SER A 12 -29.78 -22.11 10.22
C SER A 12 -28.89 -21.08 9.54
N PHE A 13 -28.88 -19.86 10.07
CA PHE A 13 -27.83 -18.88 9.81
C PHE A 13 -26.54 -19.50 10.35
N SER A 14 -25.78 -20.14 9.48
CA SER A 14 -24.37 -20.38 9.74
C SER A 14 -23.66 -19.06 9.45
N THR A 15 -23.21 -18.41 10.51
CA THR A 15 -22.00 -17.61 10.49
C THR A 15 -20.89 -18.48 9.91
N THR A 16 -20.64 -18.38 8.61
CA THR A 16 -19.36 -18.79 8.05
C THR A 16 -18.33 -17.79 8.51
N GLU A 17 -17.74 -18.14 9.64
CA GLU A 17 -16.42 -17.72 10.09
C GLU A 17 -15.42 -17.83 8.93
N GLU A 18 -14.62 -16.77 8.81
CA GLU A 18 -13.17 -16.85 8.59
C GLU A 18 -12.69 -17.71 7.41
N ASN A 19 -12.55 -17.05 6.27
CA ASN A 19 -11.35 -17.25 5.45
C ASN A 19 -10.64 -15.90 5.37
N ILE A 20 -10.01 -15.51 6.48
CA ILE A 20 -8.89 -14.59 6.41
C ILE A 20 -7.74 -15.43 5.88
N GLU A 21 -7.51 -15.38 4.57
CA GLU A 21 -6.25 -15.83 4.00
C GLU A 21 -5.16 -15.10 4.76
N MET A 22 -4.42 -15.84 5.59
CA MET A 22 -3.21 -15.34 6.24
C MET A 22 -2.23 -14.99 5.13
N ASN A 23 -2.27 -13.73 4.71
CA ASN A 23 -1.29 -13.17 3.79
C ASN A 23 0.04 -13.17 4.55
N GLU A 24 0.89 -14.17 4.29
CA GLU A 24 2.23 -14.27 4.88
C GLU A 24 2.98 -12.96 4.55
N LYS A 25 3.06 -12.06 5.53
CA LYS A 25 3.75 -10.80 5.35
C LYS A 25 5.22 -11.11 5.08
N ASN A 26 5.69 -10.73 3.90
CA ASN A 26 7.05 -11.00 3.49
C ASN A 26 7.99 -10.11 4.33
N PRO A 27 8.86 -10.69 5.18
CA PRO A 27 9.65 -9.92 6.14
C PRO A 27 10.60 -8.92 5.46
N MET A 28 11.05 -9.23 4.25
CA MET A 28 11.89 -8.33 3.45
C MET A 28 11.15 -7.04 3.05
N VAL A 29 9.84 -7.13 2.79
CA VAL A 29 9.03 -5.98 2.39
C VAL A 29 8.79 -5.05 3.57
N GLU A 30 8.55 -5.61 4.76
CA GLU A 30 8.38 -4.84 5.99
C GLU A 30 9.67 -4.12 6.40
N GLU A 31 10.83 -4.78 6.27
CA GLU A 31 12.13 -4.13 6.49
C GLU A 31 12.36 -2.96 5.53
N ASN A 32 12.11 -3.17 4.23
CA ASN A 32 12.21 -2.10 3.23
C ASN A 32 11.27 -0.93 3.52
N LEU A 33 10.03 -1.22 3.93
CA LEU A 33 9.06 -0.19 4.31
C LEU A 33 9.57 0.64 5.49
N LYS A 34 10.09 -0.01 6.53
CA LYS A 34 10.64 0.68 7.69
C LYS A 34 11.78 1.62 7.31
N GLU A 35 12.68 1.16 6.43
CA GLU A 35 13.76 2.01 5.94
C GLU A 35 13.26 3.20 5.13
N ILE A 36 12.24 3.02 4.27
CA ILE A 36 11.63 4.15 3.55
C ILE A 36 11.13 5.21 4.54
N LEU A 37 10.46 4.79 5.61
CA LEU A 37 9.96 5.71 6.64
C LEU A 37 11.10 6.47 7.32
N GLU A 38 12.18 5.77 7.70
CA GLU A 38 13.37 6.39 8.29
C GLU A 38 13.99 7.44 7.35
N LEU A 39 14.11 7.13 6.06
CA LEU A 39 14.66 8.06 5.05
C LEU A 39 13.77 9.29 4.82
N ILE A 40 12.45 9.12 4.88
CA ILE A 40 11.49 10.24 4.79
C ILE A 40 11.63 11.15 6.03
N GLU A 41 11.73 10.56 7.22
CA GLU A 41 11.89 11.29 8.48
C GLU A 41 13.23 12.06 8.52
N GLU A 42 14.33 11.46 8.04
CA GLU A 42 15.64 12.12 7.94
C GLU A 42 15.59 13.44 7.16
N LYS A 43 14.78 13.47 6.10
CA LYS A 43 14.59 14.66 5.26
C LYS A 43 13.47 15.58 5.73
N LYS A 44 12.78 15.23 6.82
CA LYS A 44 11.65 15.97 7.41
C LYS A 44 10.39 15.97 6.53
N GLY A 45 10.10 14.86 5.87
CA GLY A 45 8.77 14.63 5.31
C GLY A 45 7.69 14.73 6.40
N ALA A 46 6.57 15.36 6.09
CA ALA A 46 5.44 15.53 6.99
C ALA A 46 4.29 14.59 6.62
N ASP A 47 3.33 14.41 7.53
CA ASP A 47 2.07 13.69 7.32
C ASP A 47 2.26 12.36 6.57
N ILE A 48 3.05 11.46 7.16
CA ILE A 48 3.35 10.16 6.56
C ILE A 48 2.18 9.22 6.81
N GLU A 49 1.52 8.79 5.74
CA GLU A 49 0.50 7.74 5.79
C GLU A 49 0.96 6.51 5.00
N VAL A 50 0.70 5.34 5.57
CA VAL A 50 1.00 4.04 4.96
C VAL A 50 -0.31 3.30 4.75
N LEU A 51 -0.61 3.02 3.49
CA LEU A 51 -1.78 2.25 3.09
C LEU A 51 -1.34 0.81 2.77
N SER A 52 -1.85 -0.15 3.56
CA SER A 52 -1.74 -1.57 3.20
C SER A 52 -2.77 -1.90 2.14
N VAL A 53 -2.35 -2.71 1.17
CA VAL A 53 -3.22 -3.03 0.04
C VAL A 53 -4.24 -4.13 0.37
N ASP A 54 -4.12 -4.72 1.56
CA ASP A 54 -5.19 -5.53 2.17
C ASP A 54 -6.51 -4.73 2.30
N GLU A 55 -6.41 -3.40 2.46
CA GLU A 55 -7.56 -2.51 2.58
C GLU A 55 -8.14 -2.10 1.22
N CYS A 56 -7.44 -2.40 0.12
CA CYS A 56 -7.80 -2.01 -1.25
C CYS A 56 -7.53 -3.15 -2.26
N PRO A 57 -8.47 -4.11 -2.41
CA PRO A 57 -8.29 -5.32 -3.24
C PRO A 57 -7.91 -5.05 -4.70
N LYS A 58 -8.30 -3.90 -5.25
CA LYS A 58 -8.00 -3.53 -6.65
C LYS A 58 -6.53 -3.17 -6.88
N MET A 59 -5.78 -2.84 -5.83
CA MET A 59 -4.37 -2.43 -5.94
C MET A 59 -3.39 -3.58 -5.63
N GLN A 60 -3.88 -4.75 -5.17
CA GLN A 60 -3.04 -5.86 -4.69
C GLN A 60 -2.07 -6.40 -5.75
N ASN A 61 -2.42 -6.26 -7.04
CA ASN A 61 -1.57 -6.69 -8.15
C ASN A 61 -0.45 -5.69 -8.51
N ILE A 62 -0.47 -4.50 -7.92
CA ILE A 62 0.44 -3.39 -8.27
C ILE A 62 1.47 -3.18 -7.17
N ALA A 63 1.04 -3.12 -5.92
CA ALA A 63 1.90 -2.89 -4.77
C ALA A 63 1.37 -3.60 -3.51
N GLN A 64 2.25 -3.81 -2.53
CA GLN A 64 1.90 -4.32 -1.19
C GLN A 64 1.66 -3.19 -0.19
N TYR A 65 2.35 -2.07 -0.37
CA TYR A 65 2.22 -0.86 0.44
C TYR A 65 2.29 0.37 -0.46
N THR A 66 1.53 1.38 -0.08
CA THR A 66 1.64 2.73 -0.64
C THR A 66 1.99 3.68 0.50
N VAL A 67 3.07 4.43 0.36
CA VAL A 67 3.49 5.45 1.32
C VAL A 67 3.21 6.82 0.72
N ILE A 68 2.47 7.64 1.46
CA ILE A 68 2.14 9.01 1.11
C ILE A 68 2.84 9.92 2.12
N THR A 69 3.52 10.95 1.64
CA THR A 69 4.13 11.97 2.51
C THR A 69 3.95 13.35 1.91
N THR A 70 3.74 14.33 2.78
CA THR A 70 3.64 15.73 2.45
C THR A 70 5.00 16.40 2.51
N CYS A 71 5.35 17.13 1.46
CA CYS A 71 6.56 17.96 1.41
C CYS A 71 6.19 19.44 1.38
N THR A 72 6.99 20.26 2.07
CA THR A 72 6.78 21.71 2.19
C THR A 72 7.04 22.52 0.91
N SER A 73 7.75 21.94 -0.06
CA SER A 73 8.04 22.57 -1.35
C SER A 73 8.41 21.51 -2.38
N ARG A 74 8.35 21.88 -3.66
CA ARG A 74 8.79 20.99 -4.75
C ARG A 74 10.27 20.63 -4.66
N ARG A 75 11.13 21.56 -4.21
CA ARG A 75 12.54 21.26 -3.95
C ARG A 75 12.70 20.22 -2.85
N HIS A 76 11.91 20.33 -1.78
CA HIS A 76 11.93 19.36 -0.69
C HIS A 76 11.48 17.98 -1.17
N MET A 77 10.41 17.92 -1.96
CA MET A 77 9.94 16.67 -2.58
C MET A 77 11.03 15.97 -3.41
N ARG A 78 11.77 16.72 -4.24
CA ARG A 78 12.89 16.18 -5.02
C ARG A 78 14.01 15.64 -4.15
N ILE A 79 14.42 16.40 -3.13
CA ILE A 79 15.49 15.96 -2.21
C ILE A 79 15.08 14.67 -1.48
N VAL A 80 13.82 14.55 -1.07
CA VAL A 80 13.29 13.34 -0.42
C VAL A 80 13.30 12.17 -1.40
N SER A 81 12.75 12.36 -2.61
CA SER A 81 12.65 11.29 -3.59
C SER A 81 14.02 10.81 -4.10
N GLU A 82 14.93 11.72 -4.40
CA GLU A 82 16.31 11.41 -4.79
C GLU A 82 17.04 10.64 -3.69
N HIS A 83 16.92 11.06 -2.42
CA HIS A 83 17.56 10.38 -1.29
C HIS A 83 17.10 8.94 -1.13
N ILE A 84 15.79 8.70 -1.24
CA ILE A 84 15.22 7.36 -1.18
C ILE A 84 15.71 6.50 -2.36
N VAL A 85 15.60 7.03 -3.58
CA VAL A 85 15.98 6.32 -4.80
C VAL A 85 17.47 5.98 -4.80
N GLU A 86 18.34 6.91 -4.42
CA GLU A 86 19.78 6.67 -4.33
C GLU A 86 20.12 5.58 -3.31
N HIS A 87 19.52 5.62 -2.12
CA HIS A 87 19.74 4.61 -1.08
C HIS A 87 19.40 3.20 -1.57
N PHE A 88 18.24 3.01 -2.19
CA PHE A 88 17.81 1.70 -2.67
C PHE A 88 18.56 1.25 -3.94
N ARG A 89 19.01 2.19 -4.80
CA ARG A 89 19.90 1.87 -5.93
C ARG A 89 21.26 1.37 -5.45
N LEU A 90 21.82 1.96 -4.39
CA LEU A 90 23.09 1.50 -3.80
C LEU A 90 22.96 0.09 -3.19
N LYS A 91 21.76 -0.29 -2.75
CA LYS A 91 21.43 -1.66 -2.33
C LYS A 91 21.19 -2.65 -3.48
N GLY A 92 21.24 -2.18 -4.73
CA GLY A 92 21.04 -3.00 -5.93
C GLY A 92 19.57 -3.26 -6.25
N MET A 93 18.64 -2.50 -5.69
CA MET A 93 17.22 -2.60 -6.05
C MET A 93 16.90 -1.83 -7.31
N LEU A 94 15.97 -2.36 -8.10
CA LEU A 94 15.40 -1.65 -9.25
C LEU A 94 14.38 -0.64 -8.73
N VAL A 95 14.66 0.66 -8.93
CA VAL A 95 13.77 1.74 -8.51
C VAL A 95 13.48 2.65 -9.68
N GLU A 96 12.20 2.76 -10.01
CA GLU A 96 11.69 3.72 -10.99
C GLU A 96 11.34 5.04 -10.30
N GLN A 97 11.72 6.15 -10.91
CA GLN A 97 11.44 7.50 -10.42
C GLN A 97 10.72 8.26 -11.53
N HIS A 98 9.55 8.81 -11.20
CA HIS A 98 8.76 9.64 -12.11
C HIS A 98 8.57 11.02 -11.47
N ASP A 99 8.96 12.07 -12.18
CA ASP A 99 8.73 13.47 -11.79
C ASP A 99 7.94 14.13 -12.93
N GLU A 100 6.67 14.46 -12.71
CA GLU A 100 5.72 14.84 -13.79
C GLU A 100 6.09 16.16 -14.52
N ASP A 101 7.02 16.94 -13.98
CA ASP A 101 7.33 18.29 -14.47
C ASP A 101 8.66 18.43 -15.25
N GLU A 102 9.39 17.35 -15.56
CA GLU A 102 10.53 17.45 -16.50
C GLU A 102 10.10 17.57 -17.97
N ASN A 103 8.81 17.43 -18.28
CA ASN A 103 8.26 17.50 -19.64
C ASN A 103 7.75 18.90 -20.05
N VAL A 104 7.92 19.94 -19.23
CA VAL A 104 7.65 21.33 -19.65
C VAL A 104 8.91 21.88 -20.31
N ILE A 105 9.13 21.46 -21.56
CA ILE A 105 10.13 22.05 -22.45
C ILE A 105 9.71 23.49 -22.75
N ASN A 106 10.68 24.41 -22.56
CA ASN A 106 10.64 25.85 -22.86
C ASN A 106 9.95 26.24 -24.17
#